data_AF-A0A496RJE5-F1
#
_entry.id   AF-A0A496RJE5-F1
#
_cell.length_a   1.000
_cell.length_b   1.000
_cell.length_c   1.000
_cell.angle_alpha   90.00
_cell.angle_beta   90.00
_cell.angle_gamma   90.00
#
_symmetry.space_group_name_H-M   'P 1'
#
loop_
_entity.id
_entity.type
_entity.pdbx_description
1 polymer ?
#
loop_
_entity_poly.entity_id
_entity_poly.type
_entity_poly.pdbx_seq_one_letter_code
_entity_poly.pdbx_strand_id
1 'polypeptide(L)'
;VEDPIHVICLACLYQYIFPKTIDRLKYLVGQGKAFVSVEAYFTKWNYFLVESNEFIPRNDETKFLDARIGSTYNGKTVARILDDFIIGGVGVTPNPANPDSIIISMSNKNIADELRSYLQIHDILHSAYLYNNDKSIEKSHLFITKKIKTLVGGSNG
;
A
#
# COMPACT_ATOMS: atom_id res chain seq x y z
N VAL A 1 -3.47 -3.39 -38.73
CA VAL A 1 -3.65 -2.15 -37.94
C VAL A 1 -4.06 -2.61 -36.56
N GLU A 2 -3.10 -2.70 -35.65
CA GLU A 2 -3.37 -3.09 -34.26
C GLU A 2 -3.91 -1.88 -33.51
N ASP A 3 -5.06 -2.05 -32.86
CA ASP A 3 -5.70 -1.04 -32.02
C ASP A 3 -4.73 -0.62 -30.91
N PRO A 4 -4.45 0.69 -30.71
CA PRO A 4 -3.54 1.11 -29.67
C PRO A 4 -4.09 0.75 -28.29
N ILE A 5 -3.24 0.19 -27.43
CA ILE A 5 -3.56 -0.08 -26.02
C ILE A 5 -3.87 1.26 -25.33
N HIS A 6 -5.14 1.51 -25.04
CA HIS A 6 -5.56 2.62 -24.20
C HIS A 6 -5.33 2.24 -22.72
N VAL A 7 -4.30 2.80 -22.10
CA VAL A 7 -4.18 2.74 -20.64
C VAL A 7 -5.27 3.65 -20.06
N ILE A 8 -6.38 3.04 -19.63
CA ILE A 8 -7.50 3.74 -19.01
C ILE A 8 -7.15 3.99 -17.54
N CYS A 9 -6.74 5.21 -17.19
CA CYS A 9 -6.65 5.64 -15.80
C CYS A 9 -8.08 5.89 -15.26
N LEU A 10 -8.74 4.82 -14.82
CA LEU A 10 -10.13 4.85 -14.34
C LEU A 10 -10.36 5.89 -13.24
N ALA A 11 -9.35 6.15 -12.39
CA ALA A 11 -9.42 7.17 -11.34
C ALA A 11 -9.56 8.60 -11.92
N CYS A 12 -8.77 8.94 -12.94
CA CYS A 12 -8.83 10.25 -13.59
C CYS A 12 -10.15 10.46 -14.34
N LEU A 13 -10.63 9.43 -15.05
CA LEU A 13 -11.93 9.48 -15.73
C LEU A 13 -13.08 9.61 -14.72
N TYR A 14 -13.03 8.88 -13.61
CA TYR A 14 -14.04 8.99 -12.56
C TYR A 14 -14.06 10.39 -11.93
N GLN A 15 -12.89 10.98 -11.67
CA GLN A 15 -12.81 12.37 -11.19
C GLN A 15 -13.35 13.37 -12.22
N TYR A 16 -13.08 13.17 -13.50
CA TYR A 16 -13.59 14.02 -14.57
C TYR A 16 -15.12 13.92 -14.73
N ILE A 17 -15.67 12.70 -14.68
CA ILE A 17 -17.10 12.45 -14.87
C ILE A 17 -17.91 12.80 -13.61
N PHE A 18 -17.35 12.57 -12.42
CA PHE A 18 -18.03 12.76 -11.12
C PHE A 18 -17.26 13.69 -10.16
N PRO A 19 -16.96 14.94 -10.55
CA PRO A 19 -16.09 15.84 -9.78
C PRO A 19 -16.65 16.14 -8.38
N LYS A 20 -17.96 16.43 -8.29
CA LYS A 20 -18.65 16.68 -7.01
C LYS A 20 -18.58 15.49 -6.05
N THR A 21 -18.69 14.27 -6.58
CA THR A 21 -18.62 13.04 -5.79
C THR A 21 -17.21 12.86 -5.20
N ILE A 22 -16.17 13.09 -6.01
CA ILE A 22 -14.79 13.04 -5.54
C ILE A 22 -14.49 14.12 -4.49
N ASP A 23 -14.94 15.35 -4.69
CA ASP A 23 -14.73 16.42 -3.70
C ASP A 23 -15.42 16.11 -2.38
N ARG A 24 -16.64 15.54 -2.43
CA ARG A 24 -17.34 15.08 -1.24
C ARG A 24 -16.59 13.94 -0.53
N LEU A 25 -16.06 12.97 -1.27
CA LEU A 25 -15.28 11.88 -0.70
C LEU A 25 -13.98 12.39 -0.05
N LYS A 26 -13.24 13.28 -0.72
CA LYS A 26 -12.05 13.94 -0.16
C LYS A 26 -12.36 14.68 1.13
N TYR A 27 -13.47 15.41 1.16
CA TYR A 27 -13.94 16.09 2.37
C TYR A 27 -14.22 15.09 3.50
N LEU A 28 -14.96 14.01 3.24
CA LEU A 28 -15.28 13.01 4.26
C LEU A 28 -14.04 12.28 4.79
N VAL A 29 -13.09 11.95 3.92
CA VAL A 29 -11.79 11.36 4.30
C VAL A 29 -11.01 12.34 5.19
N GLY A 30 -10.92 13.62 4.81
CA GLY A 30 -10.23 14.65 5.61
C GLY A 30 -10.87 14.91 6.98
N GLN A 31 -12.12 14.51 7.18
CA GLN A 31 -12.84 14.57 8.45
C GLN A 31 -12.79 13.25 9.24
N GLY A 32 -12.13 12.22 8.72
CA GLY A 32 -12.15 10.88 9.33
C GLY A 32 -13.54 10.24 9.34
N LYS A 33 -14.38 10.55 8.34
CA LYS A 33 -15.77 10.05 8.22
C LYS A 33 -15.96 9.06 7.06
N ALA A 34 -14.89 8.80 6.32
CA ALA A 34 -14.84 7.81 5.27
C ALA A 34 -13.47 7.14 5.30
N PHE A 35 -13.47 5.82 5.32
CA PHE A 35 -12.29 4.98 5.39
C PHE A 35 -12.31 3.99 4.25
N VAL A 36 -11.11 3.58 3.83
CA VAL A 36 -10.95 2.45 2.94
C VAL A 36 -10.91 1.19 3.78
N SER A 37 -11.93 0.35 3.65
CA SER A 37 -11.90 -1.02 4.13
C SER A 37 -11.20 -1.86 3.08
N VAL A 38 -10.10 -2.51 3.47
CA VAL A 38 -9.38 -3.44 2.63
C VAL A 38 -9.59 -4.85 3.17
N GLU A 39 -9.89 -5.78 2.28
CA GLU A 39 -9.82 -7.21 2.57
C GLU A 39 -8.41 -7.69 2.22
N ALA A 40 -7.65 -8.07 3.24
CA ALA A 40 -6.29 -8.57 3.10
C ALA A 40 -6.26 -10.08 3.32
N TYR A 41 -5.71 -10.78 2.35
CA TYR A 41 -5.42 -12.21 2.40
C TYR A 41 -3.93 -12.39 2.68
N PHE A 42 -3.60 -13.10 3.75
CA PHE A 42 -2.21 -13.40 4.12
C PHE A 42 -1.90 -14.83 3.69
N THR A 43 -0.93 -14.99 2.79
CA THR A 43 -0.51 -16.31 2.29
C THR A 43 0.53 -16.96 3.22
N LYS A 44 1.22 -16.15 4.02
CA LYS A 44 2.25 -16.59 4.95
C LYS A 44 2.12 -15.89 6.30
N TRP A 45 2.54 -16.57 7.36
CA TRP A 45 2.66 -15.97 8.67
C TRP A 45 3.59 -16.82 9.54
N ASN A 46 4.17 -16.20 10.56
CA ASN A 46 5.09 -16.81 11.51
C ASN A 46 4.72 -16.39 12.94
N TYR A 47 5.45 -16.89 13.94
CA TYR A 47 5.26 -16.45 15.32
C TYR A 47 6.23 -15.34 15.67
N PHE A 48 5.80 -14.51 16.61
CA PHE A 48 6.61 -13.45 17.17
C PHE A 48 6.44 -13.47 18.70
N LEU A 49 7.54 -13.56 19.44
CA LEU A 49 7.53 -13.44 20.89
C LEU A 49 7.76 -11.98 21.27
N VAL A 50 6.72 -11.34 21.80
CA VAL A 50 6.64 -9.88 21.94
C VAL A 50 7.74 -9.32 22.84
N GLU A 51 7.92 -9.88 24.02
CA GLU A 51 8.81 -9.34 25.04
C GLU A 51 10.29 -9.56 24.70
N SER A 52 10.62 -10.56 23.88
CA SER A 52 12.00 -10.81 23.43
C SER A 52 12.27 -10.35 22.01
N ASN A 53 11.29 -9.77 21.31
CA ASN A 53 11.41 -9.37 19.92
C ASN A 53 11.94 -10.52 19.03
N GLU A 54 11.46 -11.74 19.27
CA GLU A 54 12.01 -12.96 18.65
C GLU A 54 11.06 -13.48 17.57
N PHE A 55 11.58 -13.63 16.36
CA PHE A 55 10.87 -14.22 15.24
C PHE A 55 11.07 -15.74 15.24
N ILE A 56 9.98 -16.49 15.14
CA ILE A 56 10.02 -17.96 15.08
C ILE A 56 9.27 -18.41 13.83
N PRO A 57 9.97 -19.05 12.85
CA PRO A 57 9.34 -19.59 11.66
C PRO A 57 8.25 -20.61 12.02
N ARG A 58 7.10 -20.56 11.34
CA ARG A 58 6.06 -21.57 11.49
C ARG A 58 6.39 -22.79 10.61
N ASN A 59 6.66 -23.92 11.26
CA ASN A 59 6.95 -25.21 10.62
C ASN A 59 6.45 -26.36 11.50
N ASP A 60 6.73 -27.62 11.14
CA ASP A 60 6.25 -28.78 11.89
C ASP A 60 6.76 -28.87 13.34
N GLU A 61 7.93 -28.29 13.62
CA GLU A 61 8.53 -28.27 14.95
C GLU A 61 7.93 -27.19 15.83
N THR A 62 7.46 -26.08 15.24
CA THR A 62 6.95 -24.91 15.98
C THR A 62 5.43 -24.79 15.93
N LYS A 63 4.72 -25.65 15.16
CA LYS A 63 3.24 -25.61 15.02
C LYS A 63 2.48 -25.72 16.34
N PHE A 64 3.09 -26.29 17.38
CA PHE A 64 2.47 -26.35 18.71
C PHE A 64 2.17 -24.96 19.29
N LEU A 65 2.85 -23.91 18.80
CA LEU A 65 2.58 -22.52 19.18
C LEU A 65 1.25 -21.98 18.62
N ASP A 66 0.62 -22.64 17.65
CA ASP A 66 -0.71 -22.28 17.13
C ASP A 66 -1.74 -22.13 18.27
N ALA A 67 -1.69 -23.05 19.23
CA ALA A 67 -2.58 -23.07 20.41
C ALA A 67 -2.21 -22.03 21.48
N ARG A 68 -1.10 -21.31 21.32
CA ARG A 68 -0.57 -20.35 22.30
C ARG A 68 -0.72 -18.89 21.85
N ILE A 69 -1.25 -18.65 20.67
CA ILE A 69 -1.41 -17.30 20.12
C ILE A 69 -2.33 -16.47 21.03
N GLY A 70 -1.89 -15.26 21.38
CA GLY A 70 -2.56 -14.39 22.35
C GLY A 70 -2.35 -14.81 23.81
N SER A 71 -1.54 -15.84 24.06
CA SER A 71 -1.17 -16.33 25.39
C SER A 71 0.35 -16.35 25.54
N THR A 72 0.82 -16.69 26.74
CA THR A 72 2.26 -16.75 27.04
C THR A 72 2.85 -18.14 26.80
N TYR A 73 4.06 -18.19 26.22
CA TYR A 73 4.95 -19.34 26.14
C TYR A 73 6.32 -18.93 26.68
N ASN A 74 6.86 -19.69 27.65
CA ASN A 74 8.12 -19.34 28.34
C ASN A 74 8.15 -17.89 28.89
N GLY A 75 7.03 -17.43 29.44
CA GLY A 75 6.90 -16.08 29.98
C GLY A 75 6.78 -14.97 28.92
N LYS A 76 6.67 -15.31 27.63
CA LYS A 76 6.58 -14.36 26.52
C LYS A 76 5.26 -14.53 25.77
N THR A 77 4.59 -13.44 25.44
CA THR A 77 3.37 -13.41 24.64
C THR A 77 3.66 -13.86 23.21
N VAL A 78 2.92 -14.87 22.74
CA VAL A 78 3.00 -15.36 21.36
C VAL A 78 2.03 -14.57 20.49
N ALA A 79 2.56 -13.83 19.52
CA ALA A 79 1.81 -13.14 18.49
C ALA A 79 1.96 -13.82 17.13
N ARG A 80 1.06 -13.50 16.19
CA ARG A 80 1.25 -13.77 14.76
C ARG A 80 1.93 -12.58 14.13
N ILE A 81 2.99 -12.83 13.36
CA ILE A 81 3.49 -11.89 12.36
C ILE A 81 2.98 -12.35 11.01
N LEU A 82 2.23 -11.48 10.34
CA LEU A 82 1.61 -11.79 9.05
C LEU A 82 2.54 -11.29 7.95
N ASP A 83 2.92 -12.19 7.05
CA ASP A 83 3.83 -11.92 5.94
C ASP A 83 3.09 -12.13 4.62
N ASP A 84 3.53 -11.49 3.54
CA ASP A 84 3.01 -11.72 2.19
C ASP A 84 1.48 -11.62 2.08
N PHE A 85 0.98 -10.40 1.89
CA PHE A 85 -0.45 -10.15 1.81
C PHE A 85 -0.88 -9.64 0.44
N ILE A 86 -2.07 -10.08 0.04
CA ILE A 86 -2.75 -9.65 -1.18
C ILE A 86 -4.04 -8.94 -0.76
N ILE A 87 -4.31 -7.78 -1.34
CA ILE A 87 -5.59 -7.09 -1.16
C ILE A 87 -6.55 -7.58 -2.24
N GLY A 88 -7.62 -8.26 -1.85
CA GLY A 88 -8.60 -8.82 -2.80
C GLY A 88 -9.87 -7.99 -2.94
N GLY A 89 -10.22 -7.20 -1.93
CA GLY A 89 -11.42 -6.37 -1.90
C GLY A 89 -11.15 -4.99 -1.33
N VAL A 90 -11.75 -3.96 -1.92
CA VAL A 90 -11.64 -2.57 -1.45
C VAL A 90 -13.04 -1.95 -1.43
N GLY A 91 -13.44 -1.42 -0.28
CA GLY A 91 -14.72 -0.74 -0.09
C GLY A 91 -14.57 0.55 0.70
N VAL A 92 -15.54 1.46 0.56
CA VAL A 92 -15.61 2.67 1.39
C VAL A 92 -16.57 2.41 2.54
N THR A 93 -16.13 2.62 3.77
CA THR A 93 -16.95 2.49 4.97
C THR A 93 -16.89 3.76 5.83
N PRO A 94 -18.01 4.20 6.45
CA PRO A 94 -17.97 5.23 7.47
C PRO A 94 -17.41 4.72 8.80
N ASN A 95 -17.46 3.41 9.05
CA ASN A 95 -17.04 2.77 10.29
C ASN A 95 -16.02 1.66 9.98
N PRO A 96 -14.72 1.86 10.26
CA PRO A 96 -13.72 0.82 10.04
C PRO A 96 -13.93 -0.33 11.04
N ALA A 97 -13.75 -1.57 10.59
CA ALA A 97 -13.95 -2.76 11.44
C ALA A 97 -12.95 -2.84 12.61
N ASN A 98 -11.76 -2.25 12.46
CA ASN A 98 -10.78 -2.12 13.52
C ASN A 98 -10.16 -0.70 13.49
N PRO A 99 -10.64 0.24 14.33
CA PRO A 99 -10.10 1.60 14.39
C PRO A 99 -8.61 1.67 14.74
N ASP A 100 -8.09 0.71 15.51
CA ASP A 100 -6.68 0.65 15.88
C ASP A 100 -5.78 0.16 14.73
N SER A 101 -6.37 -0.41 13.68
CA SER A 101 -5.67 -0.80 12.44
C SER A 101 -5.61 0.33 11.41
N ILE A 102 -5.96 1.56 11.78
CA ILE A 102 -5.73 2.72 10.92
C ILE A 102 -4.23 2.96 10.86
N ILE A 103 -3.65 2.72 9.69
CA ILE A 103 -2.23 2.98 9.42
C ILE A 103 -2.05 4.50 9.30
N ILE A 104 -1.81 5.17 10.43
CA ILE A 104 -1.62 6.62 10.52
C ILE A 104 -0.18 7.07 10.23
N SER A 105 0.77 6.13 10.24
CA SER A 105 2.18 6.42 9.96
C SER A 105 2.87 5.22 9.33
N MET A 106 3.53 5.41 8.18
CA MET A 106 4.54 4.47 7.71
C MET A 106 5.82 4.66 8.52
N SER A 107 6.43 3.57 8.98
CA SER A 107 7.68 3.58 9.78
C SER A 107 8.89 4.19 9.06
N ASN A 108 8.80 4.44 7.75
CA ASN A 108 9.80 5.15 6.97
C ASN A 108 9.24 6.46 6.40
N LYS A 109 9.17 7.49 7.25
CA LYS A 109 8.82 8.86 6.83
C LYS A 109 9.68 9.33 5.64
N ASN A 110 10.97 8.95 5.63
CA ASN A 110 11.89 9.22 4.53
C ASN A 110 11.46 8.61 3.19
N ILE A 111 11.01 7.35 3.17
CA ILE A 111 10.56 6.70 1.92
C ILE A 111 9.25 7.36 1.44
N ALA A 112 8.36 7.73 2.36
CA ALA A 112 7.11 8.41 2.01
C ALA A 112 7.37 9.79 1.36
N ASP A 113 8.27 10.58 1.94
CA ASP A 113 8.63 11.92 1.44
C ASP A 113 9.37 11.84 0.09
N GLU A 114 10.28 10.87 -0.05
CA GLU A 114 10.99 10.61 -1.31
C GLU A 114 10.04 10.11 -2.41
N LEU A 115 9.17 9.15 -2.09
CA LEU A 115 8.14 8.65 -3.01
C LEU A 115 7.19 9.77 -3.44
N ARG A 116 6.75 10.62 -2.51
CA ARG A 116 5.90 11.78 -2.81
C ARG A 116 6.57 12.74 -3.78
N SER A 117 7.86 13.02 -3.58
CA SER A 117 8.65 13.89 -4.46
C SER A 117 8.75 13.30 -5.88
N TYR A 118 9.00 11.99 -5.99
CA TYR A 118 9.04 11.33 -7.29
C TYR A 118 7.67 11.26 -7.98
N LEU A 119 6.59 11.04 -7.24
CA LEU A 119 5.23 11.07 -7.78
C LEU A 119 4.84 12.46 -8.31
N GLN A 120 5.25 13.53 -7.63
CA GLN A 120 5.03 14.90 -8.11
C GLN A 120 5.78 15.16 -9.43
N ILE A 121 7.05 14.76 -9.52
CA ILE A 121 7.84 14.90 -10.76
C ILE A 121 7.22 14.06 -11.87
N HIS A 122 6.78 12.83 -11.56
CA HIS A 122 6.14 11.94 -12.51
C HIS A 122 4.88 12.57 -13.10
N ASP A 123 4.02 13.19 -12.28
CA ASP A 123 2.78 13.84 -12.71
C ASP A 123 3.03 15.07 -13.62
N ILE A 124 4.04 15.87 -13.27
CA ILE A 124 4.51 16.99 -14.11
C ILE A 124 4.99 16.49 -15.47
N LEU A 125 5.83 15.44 -15.49
CA LEU A 125 6.36 14.87 -16.73
C LEU A 125 5.27 14.21 -17.57
N HIS A 126 4.29 13.56 -16.94
CA HIS A 126 3.15 12.98 -17.63
C HIS A 126 2.32 14.06 -18.32
N SER A 127 2.05 15.16 -17.62
CA SER A 127 1.36 16.32 -18.18
C SER A 127 2.18 16.94 -19.33
N ALA A 128 3.49 17.13 -19.15
CA ALA A 128 4.36 17.70 -20.18
C ALA A 128 4.43 16.82 -21.44
N TYR A 129 4.47 15.50 -21.28
CA TYR A 129 4.46 14.53 -22.38
C TYR A 129 3.15 14.58 -23.19
N LEU A 130 2.01 14.79 -22.52
CA LEU A 130 0.71 14.92 -23.20
C LEU A 130 0.63 16.14 -24.13
N TYR A 131 1.40 17.20 -23.86
CA TYR A 131 1.40 18.44 -24.64
C TYR A 131 2.64 18.61 -25.53
N ASN A 132 3.71 17.83 -25.29
CA ASN A 132 4.98 17.97 -25.99
C ASN A 132 5.69 16.61 -26.12
N ASN A 133 5.77 16.10 -27.34
CA ASN A 133 6.34 14.78 -27.69
C ASN A 133 7.88 14.79 -27.73
N ASP A 134 8.51 15.40 -26.73
CA ASP A 134 9.96 15.50 -26.61
C ASP A 134 10.55 14.21 -26.01
N LYS A 135 11.47 13.56 -26.74
CA LYS A 135 12.17 12.35 -26.30
C LYS A 135 12.95 12.52 -24.98
N SER A 136 13.36 13.74 -24.65
CA SER A 136 14.01 14.03 -23.36
C SER A 136 13.03 13.94 -22.18
N ILE A 137 11.77 14.32 -22.39
CA ILE A 137 10.68 14.20 -21.40
C ILE A 137 10.34 12.72 -21.20
N GLU A 138 10.22 11.96 -22.29
CA GLU A 138 9.96 10.51 -22.23
C GLU A 138 11.05 9.76 -21.45
N LYS A 139 12.32 10.06 -21.73
CA LYS A 139 13.47 9.46 -21.02
C LYS A 139 13.46 9.81 -19.53
N SER A 140 13.10 11.04 -19.21
CA SER A 140 12.99 11.51 -17.82
C SER A 140 11.82 10.82 -17.10
N HIS A 141 10.67 10.67 -17.77
CA HIS A 141 9.51 9.98 -17.23
C HIS A 141 9.83 8.52 -16.90
N LEU A 142 10.45 7.79 -17.84
CA LEU A 142 10.90 6.40 -17.63
C LEU A 142 11.87 6.26 -16.44
N PHE A 143 12.82 7.19 -16.30
CA PHE A 143 13.76 7.20 -15.19
C PHE A 143 13.05 7.35 -13.84
N ILE A 144 12.11 8.30 -13.73
CA ILE A 144 11.34 8.55 -12.51
C ILE A 144 10.41 7.36 -12.21
N THR A 145 9.74 6.79 -13.22
CA THR A 145 8.94 5.56 -13.06
C THR A 145 9.77 4.41 -12.50
N LYS A 146 11.03 4.25 -12.95
CA LYS A 146 11.93 3.21 -12.42
C LYS A 146 12.29 3.47 -10.95
N LYS A 147 12.55 4.72 -10.57
CA LYS A 147 12.81 5.11 -9.17
C LYS A 147 11.62 4.82 -8.25
N ILE A 148 10.41 5.16 -8.69
CA ILE A 148 9.17 4.82 -7.96
C ILE A 148 9.06 3.30 -7.77
N LYS A 149 9.26 2.51 -8.83
CA LYS A 149 9.21 1.05 -8.75
C LYS A 149 10.25 0.46 -7.80
N THR A 150 11.47 1.01 -7.79
CA THR A 150 12.52 0.58 -6.85
C THR A 150 12.16 0.90 -5.40
N LEU A 151 11.60 2.09 -5.14
CA LEU A 151 11.19 2.50 -3.79
C LEU A 151 10.00 1.69 -3.25
N VAL A 152 9.04 1.35 -4.12
CA VAL A 152 7.82 0.61 -3.74
C VAL A 152 8.04 -0.91 -3.74
N GLY A 153 8.90 -1.42 -4.62
CA GLY A 153 9.11 -2.86 -4.81
C GLY A 153 10.02 -3.54 -3.80
N GLY A 154 10.72 -2.78 -2.95
CA GLY A 154 11.76 -3.32 -2.07
C GLY A 154 12.99 -3.76 -2.87
N SER A 155 14.18 -3.49 -2.33
CA SER A 155 15.41 -4.08 -2.83
C SER A 155 15.29 -5.59 -2.77
N ASN A 156 15.36 -6.30 -3.90
CA ASN A 156 15.73 -7.71 -3.89
C ASN A 156 17.14 -7.81 -3.29
N GLY A 157 17.21 -8.08 -2.00
CA GLY A 157 18.37 -8.61 -1.29
C GLY A 157 18.18 -10.10 -1.09
#